data_AF-A0A2E0Y296-F1
#
_entry.id   AF-A0A2E0Y296-F1
#
_cell.length_a   1.000
_cell.length_b   1.000
_cell.length_c   1.000
_cell.angle_alpha   90.00
_cell.angle_beta   90.00
_cell.angle_gamma   90.00
#
_symmetry.space_group_name_H-M   'P 1'
#
loop_
_entity.id
_entity.type
_entity.pdbx_description
1 polymer ?
#
loop_
_entity_poly.entity_id
_entity_poly.type
_entity_poly.pdbx_seq_one_letter_code
_entity_poly.pdbx_strand_id
1 'polypeptide(L)'
;MGELGIPGFTSDPGWEAYPGTFSPDTWLGWNAMHGLGRWNGAGYDESLPEIMTISYGAGGPSFTVGDAAVNGFELACAVDGSFHLHLNFLLTDDNGGDAQPGIYLLELEMYALNTELAKSEPFWIVFNHGASEEDHEAAIEWVEENLAEEEHCDADLDGDHDIDVEDLLSLIEDWGCAGDACAGDVNDNGVTDIEDLLDLIADFGGDCH
;
A
#
# COMPACT_ATOMS: atom_id res chain seq x y z
N MET A 1 -9.57 -13.05 4.19
CA MET A 1 -8.85 -14.30 4.53
C MET A 1 -9.79 -15.49 4.52
N GLY A 2 -9.28 -16.71 4.30
CA GLY A 2 -10.08 -17.95 4.28
C GLY A 2 -10.16 -18.64 2.92
N GLU A 3 -9.27 -18.31 1.99
CA GLU A 3 -9.25 -18.88 0.65
C GLU A 3 -9.07 -20.41 0.70
N LEU A 4 -9.62 -21.12 -0.28
CA LEU A 4 -9.57 -22.59 -0.37
C LEU A 4 -10.13 -23.32 0.88
N GLY A 5 -10.87 -22.61 1.75
CA GLY A 5 -11.38 -23.14 3.01
C GLY A 5 -10.32 -23.32 4.11
N ILE A 6 -9.16 -22.70 3.96
CA ILE A 6 -8.08 -22.72 4.96
C ILE A 6 -8.17 -21.43 5.79
N PRO A 7 -8.46 -21.51 7.11
CA PRO A 7 -8.51 -20.32 7.96
C PRO A 7 -7.22 -19.51 7.91
N GLY A 8 -7.32 -18.18 7.84
CA GLY A 8 -6.17 -17.28 7.82
C GLY A 8 -5.33 -17.33 6.54
N PHE A 9 -5.73 -18.10 5.52
CA PHE A 9 -4.99 -18.20 4.27
C PHE A 9 -5.56 -17.29 3.17
N THR A 10 -4.68 -16.71 2.37
CA THR A 10 -4.98 -16.08 1.07
C THR A 10 -3.75 -16.13 0.17
N SER A 11 -3.96 -16.17 -1.14
CA SER A 11 -2.91 -15.97 -2.15
C SER A 11 -3.02 -14.63 -2.89
N ASP A 12 -3.88 -13.75 -2.37
CA ASP A 12 -4.08 -12.38 -2.84
C ASP A 12 -3.50 -11.35 -1.85
N PRO A 13 -2.91 -10.25 -2.34
CA PRO A 13 -2.77 -9.89 -3.76
C PRO A 13 -1.66 -10.67 -4.49
N GLY A 14 -1.70 -10.62 -5.82
CA GLY A 14 -0.61 -11.03 -6.70
C GLY A 14 0.19 -9.84 -7.23
N TRP A 15 1.38 -10.10 -7.76
CA TRP A 15 2.24 -9.10 -8.41
C TRP A 15 2.48 -9.47 -9.86
N GLU A 16 2.33 -8.47 -10.74
CA GLU A 16 2.50 -8.62 -12.18
C GLU A 16 3.47 -7.55 -12.72
N ALA A 17 4.36 -7.98 -13.59
CA ALA A 17 5.17 -7.13 -14.44
C ALA A 17 5.23 -7.74 -15.85
N TYR A 18 5.02 -6.90 -16.86
CA TYR A 18 5.02 -7.33 -18.24
C TYR A 18 6.42 -7.71 -18.75
N PRO A 19 6.51 -8.49 -19.84
CA PRO A 19 7.80 -8.78 -20.47
C PRO A 19 8.56 -7.49 -20.82
N GLY A 20 9.85 -7.48 -20.51
CA GLY A 20 10.75 -6.34 -20.71
C GLY A 20 10.81 -5.36 -19.54
N THR A 21 10.03 -5.53 -18.47
CA THR A 21 10.11 -4.66 -17.28
C THR A 21 11.46 -4.80 -16.57
N PHE A 22 11.91 -6.03 -16.31
CA PHE A 22 13.17 -6.31 -15.61
C PHE A 22 14.25 -6.88 -16.53
N SER A 23 15.51 -6.79 -16.12
CA SER A 23 16.56 -7.55 -16.80
C SER A 23 16.42 -9.05 -16.46
N PRO A 24 16.82 -9.97 -17.37
CA PRO A 24 16.64 -11.42 -17.16
C PRO A 24 17.35 -12.01 -15.93
N ASP A 25 18.22 -11.25 -15.28
CA ASP A 25 18.99 -11.61 -14.09
C ASP A 25 18.54 -10.88 -12.82
N THR A 26 17.49 -10.05 -12.89
CA THR A 26 16.88 -9.41 -11.72
C THR A 26 16.22 -10.45 -10.82
N TRP A 27 16.38 -10.25 -9.51
CA TRP A 27 15.62 -10.95 -8.48
C TRP A 27 14.80 -9.93 -7.72
N LEU A 28 13.52 -10.20 -7.50
CA LEU A 28 12.63 -9.38 -6.69
C LEU A 28 12.42 -10.01 -5.33
N GLY A 29 12.45 -9.20 -4.28
CA GLY A 29 12.18 -9.64 -2.92
C GLY A 29 11.32 -8.66 -2.15
N TRP A 30 10.88 -9.12 -0.98
CA TRP A 30 10.07 -8.35 -0.04
C TRP A 30 10.73 -8.35 1.33
N ASN A 31 10.66 -7.22 2.04
CA ASN A 31 10.93 -7.17 3.46
C ASN A 31 9.68 -6.67 4.18
N ALA A 32 9.42 -7.19 5.38
CA ALA A 32 8.44 -6.58 6.27
C ALA A 32 9.14 -5.50 7.08
N MET A 33 8.62 -4.28 7.00
CA MET A 33 9.25 -3.10 7.59
C MET A 33 8.94 -2.97 9.08
N HIS A 34 7.79 -3.49 9.50
CA HIS A 34 7.34 -3.53 10.88
C HIS A 34 6.73 -4.89 11.26
N GLY A 35 6.42 -5.05 12.54
CA GLY A 35 5.63 -6.18 13.02
C GLY A 35 4.19 -6.13 12.52
N LEU A 36 3.46 -7.23 12.69
CA LEU A 36 2.05 -7.34 12.32
C LEU A 36 1.20 -6.44 13.23
N GLY A 37 0.34 -5.62 12.62
CA GLY A 37 -0.62 -4.78 13.33
C GLY A 37 -2.02 -5.39 13.34
N ARG A 38 -2.84 -5.11 14.38
CA ARG A 38 -4.27 -5.47 14.41
C ARG A 38 -5.12 -4.26 14.76
N TRP A 39 -6.14 -4.02 13.93
CA TRP A 39 -7.05 -2.89 14.08
C TRP A 39 -7.73 -2.88 15.45
N ASN A 40 -7.72 -1.73 16.10
CA ASN A 40 -8.32 -1.51 17.42
C ASN A 40 -9.51 -0.51 17.40
N GLY A 41 -9.88 0.00 16.21
CA GLY A 41 -10.92 1.00 16.02
C GLY A 41 -10.42 2.44 15.88
N ALA A 42 -9.12 2.70 16.06
CA ALA A 42 -8.51 4.03 15.91
C ALA A 42 -7.05 3.98 15.41
N GLY A 43 -6.58 2.81 14.98
CA GLY A 43 -5.21 2.51 14.62
C GLY A 43 -4.92 1.01 14.77
N TYR A 44 -3.63 0.65 14.78
CA TYR A 44 -3.19 -0.75 14.85
C TYR A 44 -2.37 -1.02 16.12
N ASP A 45 -2.80 -2.02 16.89
CA ASP A 45 -2.03 -2.56 18.01
C ASP A 45 -0.90 -3.47 17.48
N GLU A 46 0.29 -3.32 18.03
CA GLU A 46 1.47 -4.16 17.76
C GLU A 46 1.69 -5.21 18.87
N SER A 47 2.81 -5.94 18.81
CA SER A 47 3.21 -6.95 19.80
C SER A 47 2.12 -8.01 20.03
N LEU A 48 1.53 -8.45 18.93
CA LEU A 48 0.46 -9.42 18.90
C LEU A 48 0.98 -10.85 19.12
N PRO A 49 0.15 -11.76 19.64
CA PRO A 49 0.43 -13.19 19.55
C PRO A 49 0.28 -13.72 18.12
N GLU A 50 -0.49 -13.06 17.25
CA GLU A 50 -0.63 -13.49 15.86
C GLU A 50 0.63 -13.23 15.02
N ILE A 51 0.90 -14.13 14.07
CA ILE A 51 2.01 -14.06 13.11
C ILE A 51 1.51 -14.23 11.68
N MET A 52 2.19 -13.59 10.73
CA MET A 52 1.94 -13.73 9.30
C MET A 52 3.11 -14.47 8.65
N THR A 53 2.86 -15.66 8.11
CA THR A 53 3.86 -16.38 7.30
C THR A 53 3.62 -16.10 5.82
N ILE A 54 4.65 -15.55 5.17
CA ILE A 54 4.65 -15.23 3.74
C ILE A 54 5.54 -16.24 3.04
N SER A 55 5.02 -16.91 2.02
CA SER A 55 5.74 -18.03 1.39
C SER A 55 5.50 -18.17 -0.10
N TYR A 56 6.51 -18.69 -0.81
CA TYR A 56 6.34 -19.11 -2.20
C TYR A 56 5.99 -20.60 -2.27
N GLY A 57 4.69 -20.90 -2.16
CA GLY A 57 4.19 -22.27 -2.25
C GLY A 57 4.63 -23.18 -1.09
N ALA A 58 4.12 -24.41 -1.09
CA ALA A 58 4.43 -25.37 -0.04
C ALA A 58 5.90 -25.84 -0.12
N GLY A 59 6.68 -25.56 0.93
CA GLY A 59 8.09 -25.97 1.03
C GLY A 59 9.08 -25.10 0.25
N GLY A 60 8.62 -23.97 -0.29
CA GLY A 60 9.48 -22.94 -0.85
C GLY A 60 10.08 -22.01 0.22
N PRO A 61 10.80 -20.96 -0.20
CA PRO A 61 11.27 -19.94 0.72
C PRO A 61 10.07 -19.25 1.41
N SER A 62 10.29 -18.87 2.67
CA SER A 62 9.30 -18.21 3.49
C SER A 62 9.97 -17.38 4.58
N PHE A 63 9.22 -16.41 5.09
CA PHE A 63 9.57 -15.65 6.28
C PHE A 63 8.30 -15.40 7.10
N THR A 64 8.47 -15.12 8.38
CA THR A 64 7.37 -14.94 9.33
C THR A 64 7.50 -13.58 9.98
N VAL A 65 6.46 -12.78 9.86
CA VAL A 65 6.32 -11.46 10.48
C VAL A 65 5.61 -11.65 11.82
N GLY A 66 6.30 -11.26 12.90
CA GLY A 66 5.77 -11.24 14.26
C GLY A 66 5.70 -9.81 14.78
N ASP A 67 6.47 -9.48 15.81
CA ASP A 67 6.48 -8.17 16.48
C ASP A 67 7.56 -7.20 15.99
N ALA A 68 8.29 -7.55 14.93
CA ALA A 68 9.39 -6.74 14.43
C ALA A 68 9.59 -6.89 12.91
N ALA A 69 10.33 -5.94 12.35
CA ALA A 69 10.81 -5.97 10.98
C ALA A 69 11.58 -7.26 10.68
N VAL A 70 11.38 -7.81 9.48
CA VAL A 70 12.05 -9.04 9.05
C VAL A 70 12.36 -8.99 7.57
N ASN A 71 13.61 -9.33 7.22
CA ASN A 71 13.99 -9.50 5.83
C ASN A 71 13.33 -10.76 5.27
N GLY A 72 12.74 -10.66 4.08
CA GLY A 72 12.13 -11.80 3.42
C GLY A 72 13.11 -12.57 2.54
N PHE A 73 12.65 -12.89 1.33
CA PHE A 73 13.42 -13.66 0.35
C PHE A 73 13.19 -13.10 -1.05
N GLU A 74 14.07 -13.50 -1.96
CA GLU A 74 14.01 -13.11 -3.35
C GLU A 74 13.60 -14.27 -4.28
N LEU A 75 12.96 -13.92 -5.38
CA LEU A 75 12.63 -14.81 -6.48
C LEU A 75 13.11 -14.24 -7.79
N ALA A 76 13.63 -15.11 -8.66
CA ALA A 76 14.12 -14.69 -9.97
C ALA A 76 12.97 -14.24 -10.87
N CYS A 77 13.17 -13.15 -11.61
CA CYS A 77 12.31 -12.78 -12.72
C CYS A 77 12.39 -13.81 -13.85
N ALA A 78 11.38 -13.83 -14.72
CA ALA A 78 11.41 -14.64 -15.92
C ALA A 78 12.51 -14.14 -16.89
N VAL A 79 12.95 -15.03 -17.77
CA VAL A 79 14.03 -14.72 -18.73
C VAL A 79 13.68 -13.62 -19.73
N ASP A 80 12.40 -13.32 -19.90
CA ASP A 80 11.90 -12.22 -20.73
C ASP A 80 11.68 -10.93 -19.93
N GLY A 81 12.08 -10.90 -18.66
CA GLY A 81 11.93 -9.75 -17.77
C GLY A 81 10.54 -9.61 -17.14
N SER A 82 9.61 -10.54 -17.42
CA SER A 82 8.30 -10.55 -16.78
C SER A 82 8.34 -11.10 -15.36
N PHE A 83 7.29 -10.80 -14.60
CA PHE A 83 7.05 -11.35 -13.28
C PHE A 83 5.54 -11.59 -13.11
N HIS A 84 5.13 -12.78 -12.68
CA HIS A 84 3.74 -13.04 -12.29
C HIS A 84 3.78 -13.99 -11.11
N LEU A 85 3.38 -13.49 -9.94
CA LEU A 85 3.45 -14.26 -8.71
C LEU A 85 2.28 -14.00 -7.79
N HIS A 86 1.83 -15.07 -7.15
CA HIS A 86 0.96 -15.02 -5.98
C HIS A 86 1.73 -15.63 -4.81
N LEU A 87 2.02 -14.82 -3.79
CA LEU A 87 2.59 -15.30 -2.54
C LEU A 87 1.46 -15.80 -1.64
N ASN A 88 1.76 -16.82 -0.86
CA ASN A 88 0.85 -17.30 0.15
C ASN A 88 1.04 -16.49 1.43
N PHE A 89 -0.05 -15.94 1.93
CA PHE A 89 -0.15 -15.32 3.25
C PHE A 89 -0.93 -16.26 4.17
N LEU A 90 -0.32 -16.64 5.29
CA LEU A 90 -0.94 -17.49 6.30
C LEU A 90 -0.85 -16.81 7.66
N LEU A 91 -2.01 -16.38 8.15
CA LEU A 91 -2.19 -15.81 9.48
C LEU A 91 -2.51 -16.91 10.50
N THR A 92 -1.71 -17.01 11.57
CA THR A 92 -1.92 -17.94 12.69
C THR A 92 -1.65 -17.27 14.03
N ASP A 93 -2.06 -17.89 15.12
CA ASP A 93 -1.49 -17.63 16.44
C ASP A 93 0.00 -18.07 16.49
N ASP A 94 0.82 -17.49 17.37
CA ASP A 94 2.25 -17.81 17.50
C ASP A 94 2.51 -19.28 17.88
N ASN A 95 1.51 -19.92 18.49
CA ASN A 95 1.52 -21.34 18.83
C ASN A 95 1.10 -22.25 17.66
N GLY A 96 0.84 -21.68 16.48
CA GLY A 96 0.32 -22.37 15.29
C GLY A 96 -1.18 -22.69 15.36
N GLY A 97 -1.91 -22.01 16.25
CA GLY A 97 -3.37 -22.09 16.35
C GLY A 97 -4.06 -21.14 15.37
N ASP A 98 -5.40 -21.14 15.41
CA ASP A 98 -6.20 -20.19 14.64
C ASP A 98 -6.02 -18.77 15.19
N ALA A 99 -5.74 -17.81 14.31
CA ALA A 99 -5.67 -16.41 14.67
C ALA A 99 -7.04 -15.86 15.09
N GLN A 100 -7.04 -14.88 16.00
CA GLN A 100 -8.28 -14.21 16.41
C GLN A 100 -8.92 -13.48 15.22
N PRO A 101 -10.26 -13.46 15.13
CA PRO A 101 -10.93 -12.62 14.15
C PRO A 101 -10.54 -11.14 14.31
N GLY A 102 -10.34 -10.44 13.21
CA GLY A 102 -9.92 -9.04 13.20
C GLY A 102 -9.43 -8.58 11.84
N ILE A 103 -8.96 -7.33 11.79
CA ILE A 103 -8.30 -6.75 10.62
C ILE A 103 -6.83 -6.59 10.93
N TYR A 104 -5.98 -7.07 10.03
CA TYR A 104 -4.53 -7.15 10.22
C TYR A 104 -3.79 -6.33 9.18
N LEU A 105 -2.82 -5.54 9.61
CA LEU A 105 -1.99 -4.68 8.76
C LEU A 105 -0.60 -5.29 8.58
N LEU A 106 -0.17 -5.38 7.33
CA LEU A 106 1.17 -5.76 6.94
C LEU A 106 1.80 -4.63 6.13
N GLU A 107 2.97 -4.16 6.56
CA GLU A 107 3.78 -3.17 5.85
C GLU A 107 4.98 -3.86 5.17
N LEU A 108 5.12 -3.67 3.87
CA LEU A 108 6.17 -4.27 3.04
C LEU A 108 6.93 -3.20 2.26
N GLU A 109 8.21 -3.49 1.99
CA GLU A 109 8.95 -2.86 0.89
C GLU A 109 9.31 -3.93 -0.15
N MET A 110 9.36 -3.55 -1.43
CA MET A 110 9.95 -4.35 -2.48
C MET A 110 11.36 -3.89 -2.78
N TYR A 111 12.24 -4.84 -3.07
CA TYR A 111 13.60 -4.56 -3.52
C TYR A 111 13.98 -5.47 -4.67
N ALA A 112 14.98 -5.03 -5.42
CA ALA A 112 15.50 -5.77 -6.55
C ALA A 112 17.02 -5.95 -6.42
N LEU A 113 17.51 -7.15 -6.76
CA LEU A 113 18.94 -7.45 -6.85
C LEU A 113 19.39 -7.51 -8.30
N ASN A 114 20.70 -7.34 -8.51
CA ASN A 114 21.34 -7.29 -9.84
C ASN A 114 20.79 -6.18 -10.74
N THR A 115 20.38 -5.07 -10.14
CA THR A 115 19.85 -3.90 -10.85
C THR A 115 20.27 -2.62 -10.11
N GLU A 116 20.07 -1.48 -10.76
CA GLU A 116 20.24 -0.14 -10.17
C GLU A 116 18.92 0.43 -9.65
N LEU A 117 17.82 -0.33 -9.75
CA LEU A 117 16.53 0.09 -9.19
C LEU A 117 16.65 0.31 -7.69
N ALA A 118 16.07 1.42 -7.24
CA ALA A 118 15.84 1.66 -5.82
C ALA A 118 14.82 0.65 -5.27
N LYS A 119 14.74 0.57 -3.94
CA LYS A 119 13.62 -0.10 -3.30
C LYS A 119 12.33 0.69 -3.58
N SER A 120 11.19 0.03 -3.50
CA SER A 120 9.91 0.74 -3.51
C SER A 120 9.78 1.60 -2.25
N GLU A 121 8.88 2.58 -2.31
CA GLU A 121 8.27 3.10 -1.09
C GLU A 121 7.54 1.96 -0.35
N PRO A 122 7.34 2.10 0.98
CA PRO A 122 6.53 1.16 1.74
C PRO A 122 5.11 1.10 1.16
N PHE A 123 4.51 -0.08 1.26
CA PHE A 123 3.10 -0.26 0.94
C PHE A 123 2.46 -1.21 1.94
N TRP A 124 1.16 -1.07 2.09
CA TRP A 124 0.40 -1.76 3.12
C TRP A 124 -0.62 -2.71 2.52
N ILE A 125 -0.86 -3.83 3.20
CA ILE A 125 -1.93 -4.75 2.90
C ILE A 125 -2.80 -4.91 4.14
N VAL A 126 -4.09 -4.59 4.00
CA VAL A 126 -5.10 -4.66 5.07
C VAL A 126 -5.94 -5.93 4.91
N PHE A 127 -5.64 -6.94 5.72
CA PHE A 127 -6.32 -8.23 5.67
C PHE A 127 -7.53 -8.28 6.60
N ASN A 128 -8.72 -8.51 6.06
CA ASN A 128 -9.89 -8.87 6.85
C ASN A 128 -9.93 -10.38 7.14
N HIS A 129 -9.88 -10.75 8.42
CA HIS A 129 -10.05 -12.10 8.93
C HIS A 129 -11.28 -12.18 9.84
N GLY A 130 -12.47 -12.15 9.23
CA GLY A 130 -13.73 -12.39 9.94
C GLY A 130 -14.26 -11.20 10.75
N ALA A 131 -13.78 -9.98 10.46
CA ALA A 131 -14.38 -8.74 10.93
C ALA A 131 -15.53 -8.29 10.01
N SER A 132 -16.24 -7.22 10.37
CA SER A 132 -17.24 -6.61 9.50
C SER A 132 -16.58 -5.85 8.35
N GLU A 133 -17.25 -5.71 7.21
CA GLU A 133 -16.75 -4.89 6.10
C GLU A 133 -16.72 -3.40 6.47
N GLU A 134 -17.64 -2.94 7.33
CA GLU A 134 -17.64 -1.55 7.87
C GLU A 134 -16.36 -1.28 8.66
N ASP A 135 -15.93 -2.20 9.53
CA ASP A 135 -14.66 -2.06 10.25
C ASP A 135 -13.47 -2.16 9.29
N HIS A 136 -13.56 -2.95 8.22
CA HIS A 136 -12.49 -3.13 7.24
C HIS A 136 -12.28 -1.87 6.40
N GLU A 137 -13.36 -1.25 5.94
CA GLU A 137 -13.34 0.04 5.25
C GLU A 137 -12.73 1.13 6.14
N ALA A 138 -13.17 1.25 7.40
CA ALA A 138 -12.59 2.22 8.34
C ALA A 138 -11.10 1.98 8.62
N ALA A 139 -10.66 0.72 8.61
CA ALA A 139 -9.27 0.36 8.81
C ALA A 139 -8.40 0.64 7.57
N ILE A 140 -8.97 0.58 6.37
CA ILE A 140 -8.32 0.99 5.11
C ILE A 140 -8.19 2.52 5.07
N GLU A 141 -9.29 3.24 5.30
CA GLU A 141 -9.33 4.71 5.34
C GLU A 141 -8.27 5.26 6.31
N TRP A 142 -8.16 4.67 7.51
CA TRP A 142 -7.12 5.08 8.46
C TRP A 142 -5.71 4.87 7.92
N VAL A 143 -5.43 3.78 7.18
CA VAL A 143 -4.10 3.54 6.60
C VAL A 143 -3.82 4.58 5.52
N GLU A 144 -4.80 4.86 4.66
CA GLU A 144 -4.71 5.90 3.63
C GLU A 144 -4.42 7.27 4.24
N GLU A 145 -5.13 7.68 5.30
CA GLU A 145 -4.98 8.98 5.98
C GLU A 145 -3.79 9.09 6.95
N ASN A 146 -3.07 8.02 7.28
CA ASN A 146 -2.04 8.10 8.35
C ASN A 146 -0.70 7.48 7.97
N LEU A 147 -0.68 6.55 7.00
CA LEU A 147 0.51 5.80 6.64
C LEU A 147 0.80 5.90 5.14
N ALA A 148 -0.23 5.73 4.33
CA ALA A 148 -0.16 5.72 2.88
C ALA A 148 -0.59 7.06 2.28
N GLU A 149 -0.59 8.14 3.07
CA GLU A 149 -0.69 9.49 2.52
C GLU A 149 0.47 9.64 1.54
N GLU A 150 0.17 9.52 0.24
CA GLU A 150 0.89 10.31 -0.75
C GLU A 150 0.77 11.74 -0.24
N GLU A 151 1.91 12.43 -0.06
CA GLU A 151 1.88 13.86 0.26
C GLU A 151 0.84 14.51 -0.65
N HIS A 152 -0.22 15.05 -0.04
CA HIS A 152 -1.42 15.57 -0.70
C HIS A 152 -1.07 16.21 -2.03
N CYS A 153 -1.25 15.44 -3.10
CA CYS A 153 -1.03 15.92 -4.45
C CYS A 153 -2.30 16.53 -5.04
N ASP A 154 -3.27 16.87 -4.18
CA ASP A 154 -4.51 17.53 -4.56
C ASP A 154 -4.24 18.89 -5.23
N ALA A 155 -3.02 19.42 -5.06
CA ALA A 155 -2.54 20.62 -5.71
C ALA A 155 -1.90 20.41 -7.11
N ASP A 156 -1.62 19.17 -7.53
CA ASP A 156 -1.24 18.80 -8.92
C ASP A 156 -2.51 18.49 -9.72
N LEU A 157 -2.99 19.52 -10.41
CA LEU A 157 -4.26 19.50 -11.10
C LEU A 157 -4.13 19.01 -12.54
N ASP A 158 -2.92 18.92 -13.10
CA ASP A 158 -2.69 18.46 -14.46
C ASP A 158 -2.04 17.06 -14.57
N GLY A 159 -1.59 16.52 -13.43
CA GLY A 159 -1.12 15.15 -13.24
C GLY A 159 0.31 14.93 -13.71
N ASP A 160 1.15 15.96 -13.70
CA ASP A 160 2.55 15.89 -14.13
C ASP A 160 3.57 15.72 -12.98
N HIS A 161 3.05 15.68 -11.75
CA HIS A 161 3.74 15.51 -10.48
C HIS A 161 4.58 16.71 -10.00
N ASP A 162 4.48 17.86 -10.66
CA ASP A 162 5.10 19.11 -10.21
C ASP A 162 3.99 20.12 -9.84
N ILE A 163 4.00 20.68 -8.61
CA ILE A 163 3.00 21.69 -8.23
C ILE A 163 3.49 23.07 -8.67
N ASP A 164 3.03 23.57 -9.80
CA ASP A 164 3.55 24.80 -10.40
C ASP A 164 2.49 25.77 -10.99
N VAL A 165 2.90 26.58 -11.97
CA VAL A 165 2.03 27.59 -12.56
C VAL A 165 0.90 26.92 -13.36
N GLU A 166 1.13 25.73 -13.90
CA GLU A 166 0.19 24.98 -14.70
C GLU A 166 -1.00 24.53 -13.84
N ASP A 167 -0.77 24.09 -12.60
CA ASP A 167 -1.84 23.78 -11.63
C ASP A 167 -2.58 25.02 -11.18
N LEU A 168 -1.85 26.09 -10.87
CA LEU A 168 -2.48 27.37 -10.53
C LEU A 168 -3.42 27.85 -11.64
N LEU A 169 -3.03 27.65 -12.90
CA LEU A 169 -3.87 27.98 -14.04
C LEU A 169 -5.09 27.07 -14.12
N SER A 170 -4.93 25.75 -13.90
CA SER A 170 -6.04 24.79 -13.82
C SER A 170 -7.06 25.16 -12.74
N LEU A 171 -6.60 25.52 -11.54
CA LEU A 171 -7.45 25.98 -10.44
C LEU A 171 -8.24 27.24 -10.82
N ILE A 172 -7.56 28.24 -11.40
CA ILE A 172 -8.20 29.49 -11.83
C ILE A 172 -9.20 29.25 -12.97
N GLU A 173 -8.95 28.30 -13.86
CA GLU A 173 -9.90 27.93 -14.92
C GLU A 173 -11.20 27.37 -14.36
N ASP A 174 -11.15 26.71 -13.20
CA ASP A 174 -12.29 26.12 -12.51
C ASP A 174 -12.89 27.02 -11.41
N TRP A 175 -12.44 28.27 -11.31
CA TRP A 175 -12.84 29.17 -10.22
C TRP A 175 -14.35 29.36 -10.09
N GLY A 176 -14.88 29.08 -8.90
CA GLY A 176 -16.29 29.14 -8.59
C GLY A 176 -17.10 27.96 -9.12
N CYS A 177 -16.44 26.88 -9.54
CA CYS A 177 -17.08 25.58 -9.71
C CYS A 177 -17.73 25.13 -8.40
N ALA A 178 -18.82 24.36 -8.50
CA ALA A 178 -19.52 23.81 -7.35
C ALA A 178 -20.08 22.41 -7.67
N GLY A 179 -19.88 21.47 -6.75
CA GLY A 179 -20.28 20.07 -6.85
C GLY A 179 -19.11 19.10 -7.03
N ASP A 180 -19.42 17.81 -7.09
CA ASP A 180 -18.45 16.70 -6.98
C ASP A 180 -17.48 16.50 -8.17
N ALA A 181 -17.33 17.48 -9.06
CA ALA A 181 -16.53 17.36 -10.29
C ALA A 181 -15.71 18.61 -10.61
N CYS A 182 -15.30 19.34 -9.58
CA CYS A 182 -14.46 20.51 -9.69
C CYS A 182 -13.01 20.08 -9.55
N ALA A 183 -12.23 20.19 -10.63
CA ALA A 183 -10.82 19.85 -10.60
C ALA A 183 -10.04 20.82 -9.70
N GLY A 184 -10.51 22.06 -9.53
CA GLY A 184 -9.83 23.03 -8.66
C GLY A 184 -10.24 22.97 -7.19
N ASP A 185 -11.06 22.02 -6.75
CA ASP A 185 -11.51 21.85 -5.35
C ASP A 185 -10.47 21.04 -4.55
N VAL A 186 -9.32 21.68 -4.29
CA VAL A 186 -8.11 21.07 -3.69
C VAL A 186 -8.38 20.51 -2.29
N ASN A 187 -9.34 21.06 -1.54
CA ASN A 187 -9.69 20.57 -0.20
C ASN A 187 -11.03 19.82 -0.13
N ASP A 188 -11.57 19.41 -1.27
CA ASP A 188 -12.79 18.60 -1.40
C ASP A 188 -14.01 19.18 -0.65
N ASN A 189 -14.12 20.51 -0.51
CA ASN A 189 -15.23 21.14 0.20
C ASN A 189 -16.49 21.31 -0.66
N GLY A 190 -16.40 20.97 -1.95
CA GLY A 190 -17.46 21.02 -2.95
C GLY A 190 -17.52 22.34 -3.72
N VAL A 191 -16.57 23.26 -3.53
CA VAL A 191 -16.44 24.51 -4.30
C VAL A 191 -14.98 24.89 -4.54
N THR A 192 -14.65 25.31 -5.76
CA THR A 192 -13.34 25.91 -6.05
C THR A 192 -13.34 27.39 -5.71
N ASP A 193 -12.66 27.79 -4.64
CA ASP A 193 -12.54 29.17 -4.21
C ASP A 193 -11.14 29.55 -3.67
N ILE A 194 -11.12 30.51 -2.75
CA ILE A 194 -9.89 31.04 -2.18
C ILE A 194 -9.23 30.07 -1.21
N GLU A 195 -9.98 29.17 -0.58
CA GLU A 195 -9.42 28.16 0.31
C GLU A 195 -8.55 27.18 -0.49
N ASP A 196 -9.03 26.71 -1.64
CA ASP A 196 -8.26 25.84 -2.55
C ASP A 196 -7.01 26.52 -3.09
N LEU A 197 -7.09 27.81 -3.43
CA LEU A 197 -5.91 28.58 -3.85
C LEU A 197 -4.86 28.68 -2.74
N LEU A 198 -5.29 28.79 -1.48
CA LEU A 198 -4.35 28.88 -0.37
C LEU A 198 -3.70 27.54 -0.09
N ASP A 199 -4.44 26.44 -0.28
CA ASP A 199 -3.93 25.08 -0.16
C ASP A 199 -2.92 24.79 -1.30
N LEU A 200 -3.26 25.07 -2.56
CA LEU A 200 -2.31 24.96 -3.68
C LEU A 200 -1.04 25.81 -3.48
N ILE A 201 -1.19 27.06 -3.01
CA ILE A 201 -0.03 27.93 -2.76
C ILE A 201 0.84 27.42 -1.59
N ALA A 202 0.26 26.69 -0.62
CA ALA A 202 1.01 26.13 0.49
C ALA A 202 2.06 25.11 -0.01
N ASP A 203 1.72 24.39 -1.07
CA ASP A 203 2.53 23.30 -1.62
C ASP A 203 3.27 23.69 -2.92
N PHE A 204 3.12 24.95 -3.35
CA PHE A 204 3.70 25.48 -4.59
C PHE A 204 5.23 25.32 -4.70
N GLY A 205 5.67 24.71 -5.79
CA GLY A 205 7.06 24.37 -6.08
C GLY A 205 7.54 23.12 -5.34
N GLY A 206 6.63 22.35 -4.74
CA GLY A 206 6.85 20.97 -4.33
C GLY A 206 6.66 20.00 -5.49
N ASP A 207 7.22 18.80 -5.32
CA ASP A 207 7.06 17.69 -6.27
C ASP A 207 6.28 16.60 -5.51
N CYS A 208 5.30 15.98 -6.18
CA CYS A 208 4.55 14.86 -5.61
C CYS A 208 5.25 13.54 -5.97
N HIS A 209 5.77 12.81 -4.98
CA HIS A 209 6.47 11.55 -5.19
C HIS A 209 6.08 10.49 -4.17
#